data_AF-A0A6V7EQ40-F1
#
_entry.id   AF-A0A6V7EQ40-F1
#
_cell.length_a   1.000
_cell.length_b   1.000
_cell.length_c   1.000
_cell.angle_alpha   90.00
_cell.angle_beta   90.00
_cell.angle_gamma   90.00
#
_symmetry.space_group_name_H-M   'P 1'
#
loop_
_entity.id
_entity.type
_entity.pdbx_description
1 polymer ?
#
loop_
_entity_poly.entity_id
_entity_poly.type
_entity_poly.pdbx_seq_one_letter_code
_entity_poly.pdbx_strand_id
1 'polypeptide(L)'
;MSSTRCHPYHPQCGCATCSRHELSDERADVLALALHRDGSVLSEALGELTTEQLALIAGHLAQGNDEGAAEILRNAVTDYLSQLINGRMDDVDCSRIEAVRHYLTVYEAKPAPVAVMPWRVAA
;
A
#
# COMPACT_ATOMS: atom_id res chain seq x y z
N MET A 1 28.63 -25.23 -8.83
CA MET A 1 27.18 -25.12 -9.09
C MET A 1 26.49 -25.08 -7.73
N SER A 2 26.31 -23.88 -7.17
CA SER A 2 25.72 -23.73 -5.83
C SER A 2 24.22 -23.98 -5.89
N SER A 3 23.78 -24.91 -5.05
CA SER A 3 22.40 -25.38 -4.93
C SER A 3 21.46 -24.22 -4.58
N THR A 4 20.62 -23.80 -5.53
CA THR A 4 19.50 -22.89 -5.32
C THR A 4 18.42 -23.64 -4.54
N ARG A 5 18.59 -23.74 -3.21
CA ARG A 5 17.46 -24.11 -2.35
C ARG A 5 16.50 -22.93 -2.33
N CYS A 6 15.41 -23.04 -3.08
CA CYS A 6 14.25 -22.17 -2.90
C CYS A 6 13.75 -22.36 -1.46
N HIS A 7 13.88 -21.31 -0.64
CA HIS A 7 13.30 -21.25 0.69
C HIS A 7 12.27 -20.12 0.73
N PRO A 8 11.30 -20.18 1.65
CA PRO A 8 10.41 -19.05 1.92
C PRO A 8 11.22 -17.80 2.29
N TYR A 9 10.66 -16.61 2.01
CA TYR A 9 11.33 -15.35 2.32
C TYR A 9 11.85 -15.31 3.77
N HIS A 10 13.10 -14.86 3.94
CA HIS A 10 13.71 -14.67 5.25
C HIS A 10 14.45 -13.32 5.28
N PRO A 11 14.04 -12.36 6.13
CA PRO A 11 14.49 -10.95 6.10
C PRO A 11 15.98 -10.69 6.35
N GLN A 12 16.78 -11.74 6.55
CA GLN A 12 18.22 -11.66 6.84
C GLN A 12 19.04 -12.66 6.00
N CYS A 13 18.41 -13.39 5.06
CA CYS A 13 19.12 -14.41 4.28
C CYS A 13 20.04 -13.81 3.21
N GLY A 14 19.71 -12.62 2.68
CA GLY A 14 20.53 -11.92 1.69
C GLY A 14 20.68 -12.65 0.35
N CYS A 15 19.94 -13.73 0.12
CA CYS A 15 19.97 -14.47 -1.14
C CYS A 15 19.23 -13.70 -2.23
N ALA A 16 19.57 -13.95 -3.50
CA ALA A 16 18.98 -13.25 -4.64
C ALA A 16 17.44 -13.33 -4.68
N THR A 17 16.84 -14.41 -4.18
CA THR A 17 15.38 -14.55 -4.11
C THR A 17 14.77 -13.65 -3.04
N CYS A 18 15.37 -13.57 -1.83
CA CYS A 18 14.87 -12.68 -0.77
C CYS A 18 15.07 -11.21 -1.11
N SER A 19 16.22 -10.85 -1.69
CA SER A 19 16.46 -9.46 -2.13
C SER A 19 15.50 -9.03 -3.24
N ARG A 20 15.12 -9.92 -4.16
CA ARG A 20 14.08 -9.62 -5.16
C ARG A 20 12.70 -9.42 -4.53
N HIS A 21 12.39 -10.14 -3.45
CA HIS A 21 11.15 -9.97 -2.71
C HIS A 21 11.12 -8.60 -2.01
N GLU A 22 12.18 -8.23 -1.29
CA GLU A 22 12.32 -6.90 -0.66
C GLU A 22 12.18 -5.77 -1.68
N LEU A 23 12.88 -5.86 -2.82
CA LEU A 23 12.76 -4.87 -3.90
C LEU A 23 11.35 -4.82 -4.52
N SER A 24 10.62 -5.94 -4.51
CA SER A 24 9.24 -6.00 -4.97
C SER A 24 8.29 -5.30 -4.00
N ASP A 25 8.49 -5.50 -2.69
CA ASP A 25 7.68 -4.86 -1.66
C ASP A 25 7.94 -3.34 -1.60
N GLU A 26 9.21 -2.91 -1.67
CA GLU A 26 9.55 -1.48 -1.79
C GLU A 26 8.85 -0.84 -3.01
N ARG A 27 8.79 -1.55 -4.14
CA ARG A 27 8.06 -1.09 -5.32
C ARG A 27 6.56 -1.05 -5.11
N ALA A 28 6.00 -2.02 -4.39
CA ALA A 28 4.58 -2.04 -4.06
C ALA A 28 4.22 -0.82 -3.18
N ASP A 29 5.04 -0.47 -2.19
CA ASP A 29 4.85 0.71 -1.35
C ASP A 29 4.85 2.00 -2.17
N VAL A 30 5.84 2.17 -3.06
CA VAL A 30 5.92 3.36 -3.94
C VAL A 30 4.69 3.49 -4.82
N LEU A 31 4.18 2.37 -5.36
CA LEU A 31 2.99 2.35 -6.20
C LEU A 31 1.72 2.65 -5.39
N ALA A 32 1.61 2.12 -4.17
CA ALA A 32 0.46 2.32 -3.30
C ALA A 32 0.26 3.81 -2.91
N LEU A 33 1.32 4.63 -2.94
CA LEU A 33 1.20 6.09 -2.73
C LEU A 33 0.20 6.77 -3.66
N ALA A 34 -0.03 6.24 -4.86
CA ALA A 34 -1.02 6.77 -5.78
C ALA A 34 -2.45 6.51 -5.28
N LEU A 35 -2.69 5.33 -4.70
CA LEU A 35 -3.96 4.94 -4.12
C LEU A 35 -4.30 5.79 -2.90
N HIS A 36 -3.30 6.07 -2.04
CA HIS A 36 -3.48 6.95 -0.87
C HIS A 36 -3.96 8.37 -1.21
N ARG A 37 -3.75 8.82 -2.45
CA ARG A 37 -4.12 10.16 -2.92
C ARG A 37 -5.35 10.15 -3.81
N ASP A 38 -5.88 8.97 -4.12
CA ASP A 38 -7.03 8.84 -5.00
C ASP A 38 -8.33 9.21 -4.26
N GLY A 39 -9.17 10.01 -4.93
CA GLY A 39 -10.41 10.50 -4.33
C GLY A 39 -11.47 9.41 -4.14
N SER A 40 -11.48 8.39 -4.99
CA SER A 40 -12.43 7.27 -4.90
C SER A 40 -12.06 6.36 -3.74
N VAL A 41 -10.76 6.08 -3.58
CA VAL A 41 -10.24 5.37 -2.40
C VAL A 41 -10.58 6.11 -1.12
N LEU A 42 -10.39 7.44 -1.08
CA LEU A 42 -10.77 8.25 0.08
C LEU A 42 -12.28 8.15 0.36
N SER A 43 -13.11 8.24 -0.68
CA SER A 43 -14.57 8.14 -0.53
C SER A 43 -15.01 6.79 0.04
N GLU A 44 -14.40 5.70 -0.40
CA GLU A 44 -14.70 4.36 0.09
C GLU A 44 -14.19 4.16 1.52
N ALA A 45 -12.96 4.58 1.82
CA ALA A 45 -12.41 4.55 3.17
C ALA A 45 -13.25 5.35 4.19
N LEU A 46 -13.81 6.49 3.76
CA LEU A 46 -14.74 7.27 4.58
C LEU A 46 -16.07 6.54 4.84
N GLY A 47 -16.52 5.72 3.89
CA GLY A 47 -17.73 4.90 4.03
C GLY A 47 -17.61 3.80 5.09
N GLU A 48 -16.39 3.37 5.39
CA GLU A 48 -16.08 2.34 6.39
C GLU A 48 -15.88 2.92 7.81
N LEU A 49 -15.88 4.24 7.98
CA LEU A 49 -15.68 4.87 9.29
C LEU A 49 -16.87 4.67 10.21
N THR A 50 -16.60 4.37 11.48
CA THR A 50 -17.66 4.29 12.50
C THR A 50 -18.16 5.66 12.90
N THR A 51 -19.34 5.70 13.52
CA THR A 51 -19.93 6.95 14.06
C THR A 51 -18.99 7.59 15.09
N GLU A 52 -18.30 6.80 15.90
CA GLU A 52 -17.33 7.28 16.89
C GLU A 52 -16.12 7.94 16.22
N GLN A 53 -15.59 7.34 15.15
CA GLN A 53 -14.47 7.92 14.40
C GLN A 53 -14.88 9.23 13.71
N LEU A 54 -16.07 9.29 13.12
CA LEU A 54 -16.62 10.52 12.54
C LEU A 54 -16.81 11.61 13.60
N ALA A 55 -17.29 11.25 14.79
CA ALA A 55 -17.44 12.18 15.91
C ALA A 55 -16.08 12.71 16.39
N LEU A 56 -15.04 11.86 16.44
CA LEU A 56 -13.67 12.29 16.76
C LEU A 56 -13.14 13.29 15.73
N ILE A 57 -13.31 13.01 14.44
CA ILE A 57 -12.92 13.93 13.37
C ILE A 57 -13.64 15.28 13.52
N ALA A 58 -14.96 15.26 13.71
CA ALA A 58 -15.75 16.47 13.93
C ALA A 58 -15.28 17.26 15.17
N GLY A 59 -14.91 16.56 16.25
CA GLY A 59 -14.33 17.15 17.45
C GLY A 59 -13.00 17.86 17.19
N HIS A 60 -12.09 17.24 16.43
CA HIS A 60 -10.83 17.85 16.02
C HIS A 60 -11.07 19.11 15.17
N LEU A 61 -11.97 19.03 14.18
CA LEU A 61 -12.31 20.17 13.32
C LEU A 61 -12.94 21.33 14.10
N ALA A 62 -13.85 21.05 15.04
CA ALA A 62 -14.47 22.07 15.89
C ALA A 62 -13.45 22.81 16.78
N GLN A 63 -12.33 22.15 17.10
CA GLN A 63 -11.23 22.73 17.88
C GLN A 63 -10.18 23.43 17.00
N GLY A 64 -10.35 23.45 15.68
CA GLY A 64 -9.33 23.94 14.74
C GLY A 64 -8.07 23.06 14.70
N ASN A 65 -8.17 21.80 15.14
CA ASN A 65 -7.08 20.84 15.12
C ASN A 65 -7.13 20.00 13.82
N ASP A 66 -6.80 20.65 12.70
CA ASP A 66 -6.81 20.02 11.38
C ASP A 66 -5.80 18.87 11.28
N GLU A 67 -4.69 18.95 12.00
CA GLU A 67 -3.65 17.91 12.01
C GLU A 67 -4.17 16.59 12.59
N GLY A 68 -4.88 16.66 13.73
CA GLY A 68 -5.50 15.50 14.35
C GLY A 68 -6.61 14.90 13.48
N ALA A 69 -7.46 15.74 12.87
CA ALA A 69 -8.46 15.26 11.92
C ALA A 69 -7.80 14.55 10.71
N ALA A 70 -6.74 15.15 10.16
CA ALA A 70 -6.01 14.58 9.04
C ALA A 70 -5.29 13.27 9.40
N GLU A 71 -4.82 13.11 10.64
CA GLU A 71 -4.21 11.86 11.11
C GLU A 71 -5.22 10.71 11.12
N ILE A 72 -6.42 10.94 11.65
CA ILE A 72 -7.48 9.93 11.65
C ILE A 72 -7.83 9.52 10.22
N LEU A 73 -7.98 10.50 9.30
CA LEU A 73 -8.25 10.23 7.89
C LEU A 73 -7.13 9.45 7.20
N ARG A 74 -5.86 9.80 7.45
CA ARG A 74 -4.71 9.08 6.90
C ARG A 74 -4.67 7.63 7.37
N ASN A 75 -4.95 7.39 8.65
CA ASN A 75 -4.99 6.05 9.20
C ASN A 75 -6.14 5.24 8.59
N ALA A 76 -7.33 5.83 8.45
CA ALA A 76 -8.48 5.17 7.83
C ALA A 76 -8.20 4.72 6.39
N VAL A 77 -7.60 5.58 5.56
CA VAL A 77 -7.20 5.22 4.19
C VAL A 77 -6.13 4.11 4.20
N THR A 78 -5.19 4.15 5.14
CA THR A 78 -4.14 3.14 5.28
C THR A 78 -4.69 1.79 5.67
N ASP A 79 -5.62 1.76 6.62
CA ASP A 79 -6.28 0.55 7.08
C ASP A 79 -7.15 -0.05 5.96
N TYR A 80 -7.93 0.79 5.28
CA TYR A 80 -8.74 0.39 4.14
C TYR A 80 -7.90 -0.25 3.01
N LEU A 81 -6.82 0.41 2.59
CA LEU A 81 -5.93 -0.13 1.56
C LEU A 81 -5.24 -1.41 2.01
N SER A 82 -4.85 -1.51 3.29
CA SER A 82 -4.24 -2.72 3.84
C SER A 82 -5.22 -3.90 3.81
N GLN A 83 -6.48 -3.67 4.18
CA GLN A 83 -7.53 -4.68 4.11
C GLN A 83 -7.78 -5.13 2.67
N LEU A 84 -7.91 -4.20 1.73
CA LEU A 84 -8.09 -4.51 0.31
C LEU A 84 -6.93 -5.35 -0.27
N ILE A 85 -5.69 -4.92 -0.01
CA ILE A 85 -4.50 -5.57 -0.54
C ILE A 85 -4.35 -6.96 0.07
N ASN A 86 -4.45 -7.08 1.39
CA ASN A 86 -4.31 -8.37 2.08
C ASN A 86 -5.45 -9.32 1.69
N GLY A 87 -6.69 -8.84 1.66
CA GLY A 87 -7.83 -9.64 1.22
C GLY A 87 -7.64 -10.17 -0.20
N ARG A 88 -7.09 -9.36 -1.11
CA ARG A 88 -6.78 -9.83 -2.45
C ARG A 88 -5.66 -10.87 -2.47
N MET A 89 -4.60 -10.67 -1.68
CA MET A 89 -3.51 -11.64 -1.58
C MET A 89 -4.03 -12.99 -1.09
N ASP A 90 -4.92 -12.99 -0.10
CA ASP A 90 -5.51 -14.21 0.45
C ASP A 90 -6.50 -14.87 -0.53
N ASP A 91 -7.32 -14.08 -1.24
CA ASP A 91 -8.36 -14.58 -2.14
C ASP A 91 -7.83 -15.25 -3.42
N VAL A 92 -6.74 -14.71 -4.00
CA VAL A 92 -6.20 -15.19 -5.29
C VAL A 92 -4.75 -15.64 -5.23
N ASP A 93 -4.17 -15.78 -4.02
CA ASP A 93 -2.78 -16.22 -3.78
C ASP A 93 -1.76 -15.47 -4.66
N CYS A 94 -1.84 -14.14 -4.63
CA CYS A 94 -0.95 -13.27 -5.41
C CYS A 94 0.03 -12.51 -4.54
N SER A 95 1.12 -12.04 -5.14
CA SER A 95 2.08 -11.17 -4.45
C SER A 95 1.49 -9.78 -4.15
N ARG A 96 2.04 -9.10 -3.15
CA ARG A 96 1.62 -7.75 -2.77
C ARG A 96 1.67 -6.75 -3.94
N ILE A 97 2.71 -6.81 -4.77
CA ILE A 97 2.84 -5.91 -5.93
C ILE A 97 1.76 -6.18 -6.99
N GLU A 98 1.33 -7.43 -7.16
CA GLU A 98 0.24 -7.78 -8.06
C GLU A 98 -1.10 -7.26 -7.54
N ALA A 99 -1.37 -7.42 -6.24
CA ALA A 99 -2.54 -6.85 -5.59
C ALA A 99 -2.58 -5.32 -5.72
N VAL A 100 -1.47 -4.62 -5.45
CA VAL A 100 -1.40 -3.16 -5.62
C VAL A 100 -1.65 -2.74 -7.07
N ARG A 101 -1.05 -3.41 -8.05
CA ARG A 101 -1.27 -3.12 -9.48
C ARG A 101 -2.70 -3.36 -9.91
N HIS A 102 -3.34 -4.39 -9.36
CA HIS A 102 -4.76 -4.63 -9.58
C HIS A 102 -5.59 -3.42 -9.13
N TYR A 103 -5.40 -2.94 -7.89
CA TYR A 103 -6.17 -1.80 -7.38
C TYR A 103 -5.82 -0.47 -8.07
N LEU A 104 -4.58 -0.26 -8.51
CA LEU A 104 -4.27 0.88 -9.39
C LEU A 104 -5.11 0.87 -10.67
N THR A 105 -5.41 -0.31 -11.20
CA THR A 105 -6.28 -0.46 -12.37
C THR A 105 -7.74 -0.24 -12.01
N VAL A 106 -8.21 -0.81 -10.89
CA VAL A 106 -9.61 -0.69 -10.42
C VAL A 106 -9.98 0.77 -10.15
N TYR A 107 -9.12 1.51 -9.45
CA TYR A 107 -9.35 2.93 -9.13
C TYR A 107 -8.89 3.88 -10.24
N GLU A 108 -8.35 3.36 -11.35
CA GLU A 108 -7.72 4.15 -12.41
C GLU A 108 -6.65 5.14 -11.90
N ALA A 109 -6.06 4.83 -10.74
CA ALA A 109 -5.09 5.68 -10.07
C ALA A 109 -3.75 5.65 -10.82
N LYS A 110 -3.24 6.84 -11.15
CA LYS A 110 -2.02 6.99 -11.94
C LYS A 110 -0.81 7.23 -11.03
N PRO A 111 0.08 6.23 -10.84
CA PRO A 111 1.29 6.44 -10.07
C PRO A 111 2.20 7.46 -10.75
N ALA A 112 2.95 8.19 -9.93
CA ALA A 112 3.96 9.10 -10.45
C ALA A 112 4.94 8.30 -11.34
N PRO A 113 5.40 8.88 -12.46
CA PRO A 113 6.38 8.21 -13.30
C PRO A 113 7.62 7.91 -12.46
N VAL A 114 7.94 6.62 -12.32
CA VAL A 114 9.17 6.20 -11.67
C VAL A 114 10.31 6.67 -12.56
N ALA A 115 11.17 7.55 -12.04
CA ALA A 115 12.40 7.90 -12.74
C ALA A 115 13.18 6.60 -12.97
N VAL A 116 13.21 6.14 -14.22
CA VAL A 116 13.93 4.92 -14.59
C VAL A 116 15.40 5.21 -14.36
N MET A 117 15.96 4.66 -13.30
CA MET A 117 17.40 4.65 -13.09
C MET A 117 17.97 3.47 -13.87
N PRO A 118 18.61 3.69 -15.04
CA PRO A 118 18.98 2.62 -15.97
C PRO A 118 19.91 1.55 -15.36
N TRP A 119 20.62 1.88 -14.27
CA TRP A 119 21.50 0.95 -13.57
C TRP A 119 20.80 -0.02 -12.60
N ARG A 120 19.50 0.15 -12.30
CA ARG A 120 18.73 -0.77 -11.43
C ARG A 120 17.92 -1.84 -12.19
N VAL A 121 17.98 -1.86 -13.52
CA VAL A 121 17.24 -2.82 -14.36
C VAL A 121 18.07 -4.08 -14.65
N ALA A 122 19.38 -4.05 -14.40
CA ALA A 122 20.33 -5.08 -14.82
C ALA A 122 20.79 -6.04 -13.69
N ALA A 123 20.12 -6.09 -12.54
CA ALA A 123 20.47 -6.96 -11.42
C ALA A 123 19.45 -8.09 -11.20
#